data_AF-A0A949AIJ6-F1
#
_entry.id   AF-A0A949AIJ6-F1
#
_cell.length_a   1.000
_cell.length_b   1.000
_cell.length_c   1.000
_cell.angle_alpha   90.00
_cell.angle_beta   90.00
_cell.angle_gamma   90.00
#
_symmetry.space_group_name_H-M   'P 1'
#
loop_
_entity.id
_entity.type
_entity.pdbx_description
1 polymer ?
#
loop_
_entity_poly.entity_id
_entity_poly.type
_entity_poly.pdbx_seq_one_letter_code
_entity_poly.pdbx_strand_id
1 'polypeptide(L)'
;MKRKNSVYICALLSLFLCFCMPKVSFARDNRSPDDFIVETGEHYLRQGDAETAIHEFSKALMINPDNEKAREYLKMTGMKSGLYPGVVGYEAHYGELNRHIEDYKYQVLNLQTEKNKLRGKFLDLMNEKKRLYESNLAKSNRIISLEQKIDTIKKQLYQRESVIRSQEWKDKVEMNEVEA
;
A
#
# COMPACT_ATOMS: atom_id res chain seq x y z
N MET A 1 -16.15 -41.82 14.05
CA MET A 1 -17.53 -41.46 13.59
C MET A 1 -18.01 -40.05 13.98
N LYS A 2 -17.33 -39.25 14.83
CA LYS A 2 -17.86 -37.95 15.32
C LYS A 2 -17.73 -36.75 14.36
N ARG A 3 -16.80 -36.77 13.39
CA ARG A 3 -16.46 -35.59 12.56
C ARG A 3 -17.49 -35.30 11.46
N LYS A 4 -18.15 -36.33 10.91
CA LYS A 4 -19.19 -36.17 9.88
C LYS A 4 -20.46 -35.55 10.45
N ASN A 5 -20.86 -35.97 11.65
CA ASN A 5 -22.06 -35.43 12.32
C ASN A 5 -21.94 -33.94 12.64
N SER A 6 -20.74 -33.45 12.98
CA SER A 6 -20.50 -32.03 13.23
C SER A 6 -20.70 -31.16 11.99
N VAL A 7 -20.39 -31.67 10.79
CA VAL A 7 -20.57 -30.93 9.53
C VAL A 7 -22.04 -30.84 9.17
N TYR A 8 -22.81 -31.91 9.37
CA TYR A 8 -24.25 -31.90 9.14
C TYR A 8 -25.00 -30.98 10.10
N ILE A 9 -24.57 -30.92 11.37
CA ILE A 9 -25.17 -30.02 12.36
C ILE A 9 -24.92 -28.55 11.97
N CYS A 10 -23.71 -28.20 11.54
CA CYS A 10 -23.41 -26.84 11.07
C CYS A 10 -24.20 -26.49 9.80
N ALA A 11 -24.33 -27.42 8.85
CA ALA A 11 -25.10 -27.21 7.63
C ALA A 11 -26.59 -26.98 7.92
N LEU A 12 -27.18 -27.76 8.83
CA LEU A 12 -28.57 -27.62 9.23
C LEU A 12 -28.83 -26.32 10.01
N LEU A 13 -27.90 -25.89 10.86
CA LEU A 13 -28.00 -24.60 11.57
C LEU A 13 -27.91 -23.41 10.61
N SER A 14 -27.04 -23.47 9.60
CA SER A 14 -26.97 -22.43 8.57
C SER A 14 -28.25 -22.36 7.72
N LEU A 15 -28.86 -23.52 7.43
CA LEU A 15 -30.12 -23.57 6.68
C LEU A 15 -31.29 -23.00 7.49
N PHE A 16 -31.32 -23.29 8.80
CA PHE A 16 -32.33 -22.78 9.72
C PHE A 16 -32.24 -21.26 9.90
N LEU A 17 -31.02 -20.71 10.02
CA LEU A 17 -30.80 -19.26 10.09
C LEU A 17 -31.26 -18.51 8.83
N CYS A 18 -31.08 -19.12 7.64
CA CYS A 18 -31.62 -18.56 6.39
C CYS A 18 -33.16 -18.58 6.34
N PHE A 19 -33.81 -19.52 7.02
CA PHE A 19 -35.28 -19.64 7.05
C PHE A 19 -35.93 -18.76 8.12
N CYS A 20 -35.20 -18.41 9.18
CA CYS A 20 -35.68 -17.57 10.29
C CYS A 20 -35.53 -16.07 10.08
N MET A 21 -34.88 -15.62 9.01
CA MET A 21 -34.89 -14.19 8.69
C MET A 21 -36.22 -13.82 8.03
N PRO A 22 -37.07 -12.99 8.67
CA PRO A 22 -38.20 -12.41 7.95
C PRO A 22 -37.63 -11.67 6.74
N LYS A 23 -38.23 -11.87 5.57
CA LYS A 23 -37.91 -11.08 4.38
C LYS A 23 -38.27 -9.64 4.70
N VAL A 24 -37.31 -8.87 5.22
CA VAL A 24 -37.46 -7.44 5.40
C VAL A 24 -37.43 -6.85 4.00
N SER A 25 -38.61 -6.77 3.40
CA SER A 25 -38.83 -5.95 2.22
C SER A 25 -38.72 -4.50 2.70
N PHE A 26 -37.50 -3.97 2.71
CA PHE A 26 -37.34 -2.52 2.68
C PHE A 26 -37.97 -2.07 1.37
N ALA A 27 -39.21 -1.57 1.45
CA ALA A 27 -39.76 -0.78 0.37
C ALA A 27 -38.77 0.36 0.17
N ARG A 28 -37.97 0.27 -0.89
CA ARG A 28 -37.05 1.31 -1.30
C ARG A 28 -37.96 2.48 -1.67
N ASP A 29 -38.09 3.45 -0.78
CA ASP A 29 -38.75 4.71 -1.11
C ASP A 29 -38.00 5.27 -2.31
N ASN A 30 -38.67 5.28 -3.46
CA ASN A 30 -38.08 5.66 -4.73
C ASN A 30 -38.23 7.17 -4.97
N ARG A 31 -38.79 7.90 -4.00
CA ARG A 31 -38.83 9.36 -4.00
C ARG A 31 -37.43 9.91 -3.81
N SER A 32 -37.08 10.93 -4.59
CA SER A 32 -35.81 11.60 -4.40
C SER A 32 -35.85 12.33 -3.04
N PRO A 33 -34.74 12.38 -2.29
CA PRO A 33 -34.74 12.98 -0.95
C PRO A 33 -35.20 14.44 -0.93
N ASP A 34 -34.99 15.18 -2.03
CA ASP A 34 -35.49 16.54 -2.22
C ASP A 34 -37.01 16.62 -2.36
N ASP A 35 -37.67 15.67 -3.05
CA ASP A 35 -39.13 15.64 -3.16
C ASP A 35 -39.79 15.49 -1.78
N PHE A 36 -39.24 14.63 -0.92
CA PHE A 36 -39.73 14.46 0.46
C PHE A 36 -39.60 15.76 1.28
N ILE A 37 -38.51 16.49 1.10
CA ILE A 37 -38.28 17.76 1.80
C ILE A 37 -39.25 18.84 1.29
N VAL A 38 -39.53 18.88 -0.02
CA VAL A 38 -40.56 19.77 -0.59
C VAL A 38 -41.94 19.46 -0.01
N GLU A 39 -42.35 18.19 0.04
CA GLU A 39 -43.62 17.78 0.65
C GLU A 39 -43.72 18.21 2.13
N THR A 40 -42.60 18.17 2.85
CA THR A 40 -42.51 18.64 4.23
C THR A 40 -42.70 20.17 4.31
N GLY A 41 -42.09 20.93 3.41
CA GLY A 41 -42.30 22.37 3.30
C GLY A 41 -43.76 22.74 2.98
N GLU A 42 -44.39 22.03 2.05
CA GLU A 42 -45.82 22.19 1.74
C GLU A 42 -46.73 21.92 2.94
N HIS A 43 -46.36 20.94 3.77
CA HIS A 43 -47.07 20.66 5.01
C HIS A 43 -46.98 21.83 6.00
N TYR A 44 -45.79 22.43 6.18
CA TYR A 44 -45.64 23.62 7.01
C TYR A 44 -46.40 24.84 6.45
N LEU A 45 -46.42 25.05 5.13
CA LEU A 45 -47.25 26.09 4.50
C LEU A 45 -48.73 25.90 4.82
N ARG A 46 -49.24 24.66 4.75
CA ARG A 46 -50.64 24.36 5.09
C ARG A 46 -50.96 24.62 6.55
N GLN A 47 -49.97 24.57 7.44
CA GLN A 47 -50.11 24.94 8.85
C GLN A 47 -49.96 26.44 9.10
N GLY A 48 -49.65 27.24 8.08
CA GLY A 48 -49.40 28.67 8.19
C GLY A 48 -47.98 29.02 8.66
N ASP A 49 -47.11 28.03 8.85
CA ASP A 49 -45.71 28.24 9.22
C ASP A 49 -44.85 28.45 7.97
N ALA A 50 -44.93 29.67 7.43
CA ALA A 50 -44.21 30.06 6.23
C ALA A 50 -42.69 30.09 6.42
N GLU A 51 -42.20 30.41 7.63
CA GLU A 51 -40.77 30.50 7.92
C GLU A 51 -40.12 29.11 7.89
N THR A 52 -40.74 28.13 8.55
CA THR A 52 -40.26 26.74 8.52
C THR A 52 -40.39 26.15 7.12
N ALA A 53 -41.45 26.48 6.38
CA ALA A 53 -41.58 26.04 5.00
C ALA A 53 -40.47 26.57 4.08
N ILE A 54 -40.12 27.86 4.18
CA ILE A 54 -39.01 28.47 3.45
C ILE A 54 -37.70 27.75 3.75
N HIS A 55 -37.49 27.35 5.01
CA HIS A 55 -36.32 26.59 5.42
C HIS A 55 -36.27 25.19 4.78
N GLU A 56 -37.38 24.47 4.75
CA GLU A 56 -37.44 23.16 4.08
C GLU A 56 -37.23 23.29 2.56
N PHE A 57 -37.86 24.26 1.88
CA PHE A 57 -37.59 24.47 0.45
C PHE A 57 -36.14 24.85 0.16
N SER A 58 -35.50 25.62 1.05
CA SER A 58 -34.09 25.96 0.93
C SER A 58 -33.19 24.72 1.07
N LYS A 59 -33.53 23.78 1.95
CA LYS A 59 -32.83 22.49 2.06
C LYS A 59 -33.05 21.61 0.82
N ALA A 60 -34.25 21.59 0.25
CA ALA A 60 -34.52 20.84 -0.97
C ALA A 60 -33.58 21.29 -2.11
N LEU A 61 -33.36 22.60 -2.24
CA LEU A 61 -32.37 23.15 -3.18
C LEU A 61 -30.90 22.87 -2.83
N MET A 62 -30.57 22.54 -1.58
CA MET A 62 -29.20 22.08 -1.24
C MET A 62 -28.95 20.63 -1.70
N ILE A 63 -30.00 19.82 -1.75
CA ILE A 63 -29.92 18.40 -2.16
C ILE A 63 -30.04 18.28 -3.67
N ASN A 64 -31.01 18.97 -4.27
CA ASN A 64 -31.22 19.06 -5.70
C ASN A 64 -31.44 20.52 -6.10
N PRO A 65 -30.39 21.21 -6.55
CA PRO A 65 -30.47 22.61 -6.96
C PRO A 65 -31.43 22.86 -8.13
N ASP A 66 -31.72 21.82 -8.93
CA ASP A 66 -32.67 21.84 -10.05
C ASP A 66 -34.10 21.46 -9.66
N ASN A 67 -34.41 21.31 -8.36
CA ASN A 67 -35.78 21.06 -7.92
C ASN A 67 -36.68 22.29 -8.21
N GLU A 68 -37.45 22.17 -9.29
CA GLU A 68 -38.30 23.23 -9.82
C GLU A 68 -39.37 23.68 -8.81
N LYS A 69 -39.98 22.73 -8.08
CA LYS A 69 -41.02 23.01 -7.08
C LYS A 69 -40.46 23.83 -5.92
N ALA A 70 -39.32 23.43 -5.37
CA ALA A 70 -38.67 24.18 -4.28
C ALA A 70 -38.33 25.61 -4.71
N ARG A 71 -37.84 25.78 -5.95
CA ARG A 71 -37.53 27.08 -6.54
C ARG A 71 -38.78 27.94 -6.74
N GLU A 72 -39.88 27.34 -7.19
CA GLU A 72 -41.17 28.02 -7.35
C GLU A 72 -41.71 28.51 -6.01
N TYR A 73 -41.76 27.64 -4.99
CA TYR A 73 -42.21 28.03 -3.66
C TYR A 73 -41.37 29.16 -3.07
N LEU A 74 -40.04 29.09 -3.17
CA LEU A 74 -39.16 30.18 -2.70
C LEU A 74 -39.39 31.48 -3.48
N LYS A 75 -39.60 31.40 -4.80
CA LYS A 75 -39.92 32.57 -5.63
C LYS A 75 -41.23 33.23 -5.20
N MET A 76 -42.25 32.46 -4.84
CA MET A 76 -43.52 32.98 -4.32
C MET A 76 -43.33 33.73 -3.00
N THR A 77 -42.34 33.35 -2.20
CA THR A 77 -41.96 34.07 -0.96
C THR A 77 -41.04 35.27 -1.19
N GLY A 78 -40.69 35.58 -2.43
CA GLY A 78 -39.76 36.66 -2.77
C GLY A 78 -38.27 36.29 -2.66
N MET A 79 -37.95 35.02 -2.38
CA MET A 79 -36.58 34.51 -2.32
C MET A 79 -36.11 33.99 -3.68
N LYS A 80 -34.98 34.50 -4.19
CA LYS A 80 -34.40 34.04 -5.48
C LYS A 80 -33.65 32.71 -5.40
N SER A 81 -33.03 32.40 -4.25
CA SER A 81 -32.11 31.25 -4.10
C SER A 81 -32.24 30.54 -2.75
N GLY A 82 -33.34 30.76 -2.04
CA GLY A 82 -33.54 30.28 -0.67
C GLY A 82 -32.66 30.99 0.37
N LEU A 83 -32.68 30.46 1.59
CA LEU A 83 -31.91 30.97 2.75
C LEU A 83 -30.40 30.76 2.64
N TYR A 84 -29.94 29.93 1.70
CA TYR A 84 -28.54 29.50 1.56
C TYR A 84 -27.97 29.87 0.18
N PRO A 85 -27.92 31.16 -0.20
CA PRO A 85 -27.50 31.58 -1.54
C PRO A 85 -26.04 31.19 -1.89
N GLY A 86 -25.18 31.02 -0.89
CA GLY A 86 -23.79 30.54 -1.07
C GLY A 86 -23.67 29.04 -1.35
N VAL A 87 -24.72 28.26 -1.05
CA VAL A 87 -24.73 26.80 -1.27
C VAL A 87 -25.21 26.47 -2.69
N VAL A 88 -25.99 27.33 -3.34
CA VAL A 88 -26.32 27.17 -4.76
C VAL A 88 -25.09 27.41 -5.66
N GLY A 89 -24.06 28.12 -5.17
CA GLY A 89 -22.74 28.18 -5.82
C GLY A 89 -21.82 26.97 -5.53
N TYR A 90 -22.25 26.04 -4.65
CA TYR A 90 -21.47 24.88 -4.20
C TYR A 90 -21.39 23.77 -5.25
N GLU A 91 -22.22 23.83 -6.29
CA GLU A 91 -22.16 22.95 -7.47
C GLU A 91 -20.85 23.15 -8.26
N ALA A 92 -20.34 24.39 -8.29
CA ALA A 92 -19.01 24.67 -8.82
C ALA A 92 -17.92 24.06 -7.93
N HIS A 93 -18.06 24.12 -6.61
CA HIS A 93 -17.09 23.59 -5.67
C HIS A 93 -17.06 22.06 -5.64
N TYR A 94 -18.20 21.39 -5.60
CA TYR A 94 -18.27 19.93 -5.72
C TYR A 94 -17.92 19.44 -7.11
N GLY A 95 -18.26 20.19 -8.16
CA GLY A 95 -17.83 19.91 -9.53
C GLY A 95 -16.30 20.01 -9.69
N GLU A 96 -15.68 21.05 -9.12
CA GLU A 96 -14.23 21.20 -9.05
C GLU A 96 -13.57 20.12 -8.18
N LEU A 97 -14.15 19.83 -7.01
CA LEU A 97 -13.66 18.79 -6.12
C LEU A 97 -13.76 17.41 -6.79
N ASN A 98 -14.87 17.08 -7.46
CA ASN A 98 -15.01 15.83 -8.20
C ASN A 98 -14.05 15.75 -9.39
N ARG A 99 -13.81 16.86 -10.11
CA ARG A 99 -12.79 16.90 -11.17
C ARG A 99 -11.40 16.59 -10.61
N HIS A 100 -11.05 17.16 -9.46
CA HIS A 100 -9.75 16.92 -8.84
C HIS A 100 -9.65 15.61 -8.07
N ILE A 101 -10.75 15.02 -7.60
CA ILE A 101 -10.74 13.73 -6.89
C ILE A 101 -10.16 12.63 -7.79
N GLU A 102 -10.50 12.61 -9.08
CA GLU A 102 -9.91 11.64 -10.00
C GLU A 102 -8.42 11.91 -10.23
N ASP A 103 -8.02 13.18 -10.40
CA ASP A 103 -6.59 13.55 -10.51
C ASP A 103 -5.80 13.12 -9.26
N TYR A 104 -6.34 13.34 -8.06
CA TYR A 104 -5.73 12.91 -6.80
C TYR A 104 -5.64 11.39 -6.71
N LYS A 105 -6.67 10.65 -7.13
CA LYS A 105 -6.61 9.18 -7.19
C LYS A 105 -5.50 8.70 -8.12
N TYR A 106 -5.36 9.31 -9.29
CA TYR A 106 -4.28 8.99 -10.23
C TYR A 106 -2.90 9.30 -9.63
N GLN A 107 -2.74 10.45 -8.96
CA GLN A 107 -1.48 10.80 -8.30
C GLN A 107 -1.10 9.81 -7.20
N VAL A 108 -2.06 9.43 -6.33
CA VAL A 108 -1.84 8.45 -5.26
C VAL A 108 -1.47 7.09 -5.84
N LEU A 109 -2.15 6.65 -6.90
CA LEU A 109 -1.85 5.38 -7.56
C LEU A 109 -0.44 5.38 -8.18
N ASN A 110 -0.06 6.46 -8.85
CA ASN A 110 1.27 6.63 -9.42
C ASN A 110 2.34 6.58 -8.32
N LEU A 111 2.15 7.33 -7.23
CA LEU A 111 3.06 7.33 -6.08
C LEU A 111 3.19 5.93 -5.45
N GLN A 112 2.09 5.18 -5.33
CA GLN A 112 2.14 3.80 -4.85
C GLN A 112 2.93 2.89 -5.78
N THR A 113 2.73 3.05 -7.09
CA THR A 113 3.44 2.28 -8.12
C THR A 113 4.95 2.58 -8.09
N GLU A 114 5.33 3.85 -8.02
CA GLU A 114 6.74 4.25 -7.91
C GLU A 114 7.37 3.74 -6.61
N LYS A 115 6.66 3.85 -5.47
CA LYS A 115 7.10 3.31 -4.19
C LYS A 115 7.38 1.81 -4.28
N ASN A 116 6.49 1.06 -4.93
CA ASN A 116 6.66 -0.39 -5.10
C ASN A 116 7.85 -0.72 -6.01
N LYS A 117 8.03 0.03 -7.10
CA LYS A 117 9.19 -0.11 -7.99
C LYS A 117 10.50 0.18 -7.26
N LEU A 118 10.53 1.24 -6.45
CA LEU A 118 11.71 1.62 -5.67
C LEU A 118 12.02 0.56 -4.59
N ARG A 119 10.98 0.00 -3.95
CA ARG A 119 11.14 -1.10 -3.00
C ARG A 119 11.73 -2.35 -3.65
N GLY A 120 11.34 -2.68 -4.88
CA GLY A 120 11.95 -3.76 -5.66
C GLY A 120 13.45 -3.53 -5.89
N LYS A 121 13.80 -2.36 -6.43
CA LYS A 121 15.21 -1.97 -6.65
C LYS A 121 16.05 -2.02 -5.37
N PHE A 122 15.46 -1.58 -4.25
CA PHE A 122 16.13 -1.62 -2.95
C PHE A 122 16.44 -3.06 -2.51
N LEU A 123 15.50 -3.99 -2.73
CA LEU A 123 15.70 -5.40 -2.42
C LEU A 123 16.80 -6.03 -3.31
N ASP A 124 16.82 -5.70 -4.60
CA ASP A 124 17.84 -6.18 -5.53
C ASP A 124 19.24 -5.69 -5.11
N LEU A 125 19.36 -4.40 -4.77
CA LEU A 125 20.60 -3.81 -4.26
C LEU A 125 21.07 -4.46 -2.96
N MET A 126 20.14 -4.77 -2.04
CA MET A 126 20.46 -5.49 -0.81
C MET A 126 21.01 -6.89 -1.09
N ASN A 127 20.42 -7.61 -2.03
CA ASN A 127 20.87 -8.94 -2.42
C ASN A 127 22.23 -8.90 -3.11
N GLU A 128 22.46 -7.92 -3.99
CA GLU A 128 23.75 -7.72 -4.65
C GLU A 128 24.84 -7.37 -3.65
N LYS A 129 24.56 -6.43 -2.73
CA LYS A 129 25.49 -6.06 -1.63
C LYS A 129 25.89 -7.29 -0.81
N LYS A 130 24.92 -8.15 -0.47
CA LYS A 130 25.18 -9.40 0.26
C LYS A 130 26.10 -10.34 -0.54
N ARG A 131 25.81 -10.55 -1.83
CA ARG A 131 26.65 -11.40 -2.71
C ARG A 131 28.07 -10.87 -2.82
N LEU A 132 28.24 -9.55 -2.96
CA LEU A 132 29.56 -8.93 -3.01
C LEU A 132 30.32 -9.10 -1.69
N TYR A 133 29.64 -8.98 -0.55
CA TYR A 133 30.25 -9.24 0.75
C TYR A 133 30.73 -10.69 0.89
N GLU A 134 29.89 -11.66 0.52
CA GLU A 134 30.25 -13.08 0.54
C GLU A 134 31.40 -13.40 -0.41
N SER A 135 31.40 -12.83 -1.62
CA SER A 135 32.49 -12.99 -2.59
C SER A 135 33.81 -12.41 -2.08
N ASN A 136 33.78 -11.22 -1.48
CA ASN A 136 34.97 -10.59 -0.91
C ASN A 136 35.51 -11.38 0.29
N LEU A 137 34.63 -11.90 1.14
CA LEU A 137 35.03 -12.76 2.26
C LEU A 137 35.70 -14.04 1.75
N ALA A 138 35.14 -14.69 0.74
CA ALA A 138 35.72 -15.89 0.13
C ALA A 138 37.11 -15.60 -0.49
N LYS A 139 37.26 -14.46 -1.18
CA LYS A 139 38.56 -14.01 -1.71
C LYS A 139 39.57 -13.75 -0.61
N SER A 140 39.17 -13.09 0.49
CA SER A 140 40.03 -12.82 1.63
C SER A 140 40.52 -14.12 2.29
N ASN A 141 39.63 -15.09 2.49
CA ASN A 141 39.99 -16.42 2.99
C ASN A 141 40.96 -17.15 2.05
N ARG A 142 40.78 -17.00 0.73
CA ARG A 142 41.69 -17.58 -0.27
C ARG A 142 43.08 -16.95 -0.19
N ILE A 143 43.17 -15.64 0.01
CA ILE A 143 44.46 -14.93 0.18
C ILE A 143 45.19 -15.48 1.41
N ILE A 144 44.51 -15.58 2.55
CA ILE A 144 45.10 -16.14 3.79
C ILE A 144 45.63 -17.57 3.55
N SER A 145 44.85 -18.41 2.86
CA SER A 145 45.29 -19.77 2.53
C SER A 145 46.52 -19.80 1.61
N LEU A 146 46.63 -18.85 0.67
CA LEU A 146 47.78 -18.74 -0.21
C LEU A 146 49.01 -18.22 0.54
N GLU A 147 48.85 -17.26 1.44
CA GLU A 147 49.93 -16.76 2.30
C GLU A 147 50.54 -17.90 3.14
N GLN A 148 49.68 -18.73 3.77
CA GLN A 148 50.14 -19.93 4.50
C GLN A 148 50.93 -20.91 3.63
N LYS A 149 50.51 -21.11 2.38
CA LYS A 149 51.24 -21.96 1.42
C LYS A 149 52.58 -21.35 1.03
N ILE A 150 52.63 -20.05 0.79
CA ILE A 150 53.86 -19.32 0.48
C ILE A 150 54.85 -19.47 1.64
N ASP A 151 54.40 -19.29 2.88
CA ASP A 151 55.27 -19.44 4.06
C ASP A 151 55.78 -20.88 4.22
N THR A 152 54.93 -21.87 3.93
CA THR A 152 55.33 -23.28 3.92
C THR A 152 56.42 -23.53 2.87
N ILE A 153 56.24 -23.03 1.65
CA ILE A 153 57.21 -23.18 0.56
C ILE A 153 58.53 -22.47 0.91
N LYS A 154 58.48 -21.24 1.44
CA LYS A 154 59.67 -20.51 1.90
C LYS A 154 60.46 -21.32 2.92
N LYS A 155 59.78 -21.92 3.90
CA LYS A 155 60.41 -22.80 4.89
C LYS A 155 61.06 -24.01 4.23
N GLN A 156 60.38 -24.67 3.29
CA GLN A 156 60.94 -25.81 2.55
C GLN A 156 62.18 -25.42 1.72
N LEU A 157 62.15 -24.27 1.05
CA LEU A 157 63.29 -23.75 0.28
C LEU A 157 64.48 -23.46 1.20
N TYR A 158 64.27 -22.80 2.33
CA TYR A 158 65.32 -22.54 3.32
C TYR A 158 65.98 -23.83 3.81
N GLN A 159 65.18 -24.86 4.12
CA GLN A 159 65.70 -26.16 4.52
C GLN A 159 66.51 -26.82 3.40
N ARG A 160 66.01 -26.81 2.15
CA ARG A 160 66.76 -27.35 1.00
C ARG A 160 68.09 -26.63 0.78
N GLU A 161 68.10 -25.29 0.84
CA GLU A 161 69.33 -24.52 0.73
C GLU A 161 70.35 -24.86 1.83
N SER A 162 69.90 -25.05 3.07
CA SER A 162 70.80 -25.46 4.16
C SER A 162 71.43 -26.84 3.91
N VAL A 163 70.65 -27.78 3.35
CA VAL A 163 71.16 -29.12 3.01
C VAL A 163 72.16 -29.04 1.87
N ILE A 164 71.85 -28.28 0.81
CA ILE A 164 72.77 -28.07 -0.32
C ILE A 164 74.08 -27.46 0.15
N ARG A 165 74.02 -26.36 0.94
CA ARG A 165 75.23 -25.73 1.51
C ARG A 165 76.05 -26.70 2.37
N SER A 166 75.39 -27.56 3.14
CA SER A 166 76.08 -28.58 3.94
C SER A 166 76.74 -29.64 3.07
N GLN A 167 76.13 -30.04 1.95
CA GLN A 167 76.70 -31.02 1.03
C GLN A 167 77.89 -30.42 0.27
N GLU A 168 77.75 -29.21 -0.28
CA GLU A 168 78.84 -28.50 -0.95
C GLU A 168 80.05 -28.30 -0.03
N TRP A 169 79.83 -28.03 1.25
CA TRP A 169 80.91 -27.94 2.23
C TRP A 169 81.62 -29.29 2.42
N LYS A 170 80.88 -30.39 2.53
CA LYS A 170 81.47 -31.75 2.65
C LYS A 170 82.28 -32.12 1.42
N ASP A 171 81.70 -31.96 0.22
CA ASP A 171 82.37 -32.27 -1.04
C ASP A 171 83.67 -31.47 -1.18
N LYS A 172 83.67 -30.20 -0.75
CA LYS A 172 84.87 -29.34 -0.76
C LYS A 172 85.94 -29.76 0.25
N VAL A 173 85.55 -30.28 1.42
CA VAL A 173 86.50 -30.83 2.40
C VAL A 173 87.12 -32.12 1.88
N GLU A 174 86.31 -33.04 1.32
CA GLU A 174 86.79 -34.30 0.76
C GLU A 174 87.76 -34.10 -0.41
N MET A 175 87.53 -33.14 -1.32
CA MET A 175 88.50 -32.84 -2.39
C MET A 175 89.85 -32.36 -1.85
N ASN A 176 89.86 -31.54 -0.80
CA ASN A 176 91.12 -31.04 -0.22
C ASN A 176 91.90 -32.13 0.54
N GLU A 177 91.24 -33.18 1.02
CA GLU A 177 91.89 -34.35 1.65
C GLU A 177 92.47 -35.33 0.64
N VAL A 178 91.95 -35.39 -0.59
CA VAL A 178 92.47 -36.25 -1.67
C VAL A 178 93.67 -35.63 -2.39
N GLU A 179 93.80 -34.30 -2.38
CA GLU A 179 94.92 -33.57 -2.99
C GLU A 179 96.13 -33.37 -2.06
N ALA A 180 96.05 -33.76 -0.78
CA ALA A 180 97.10 -33.65 0.24
C ALA A 180 97.86 -34.97 0.47
#